data_AF-A0A671SDG2-F1
#
_entry.id   AF-A0A671SDG2-F1
#
_cell.length_a   1.000
_cell.length_b   1.000
_cell.length_c   1.000
_cell.angle_alpha   90.00
_cell.angle_beta   90.00
_cell.angle_gamma   90.00
#
_symmetry.space_group_name_H-M   'P 1'
#
loop_
_entity.id
_entity.type
_entity.pdbx_description
1 polymer ?
#
loop_
_entity_poly.entity_id
_entity_poly.type
_entity_poly.pdbx_seq_one_letter_code
_entity_poly.pdbx_strand_id
1 'polypeptide(L)'
;MKTRRKKSFRAVKCTLFVFCYIFWVFSAVLIAVGIYAKVAKESDVVDTLMADPALLLIIMGSLMFTITFFGCFGALRNISLLLNMFVGILLAILLLQVTAAVLGLLFSEKVQERTEQLMMKAIVRYRDDQDLENVIDFVQKKFKCCGGDSYLDWSKNMYFNASDQNPSLEACGVPFSCCIRLKNETVFNSMCGYETQKMKKSVVSRLIYTSGCLDEIVWWGKQNLLLVGGMTLALLCIEVRHTLHLFIFFKIFVIPAAL
;
A
#
# COMPACT_ATOMS: atom_id res chain seq x y z
N MET A 1 -11.32 25.50 -40.44
CA MET A 1 -11.15 24.12 -39.88
C MET A 1 -9.70 23.79 -39.47
N LYS A 2 -8.68 24.07 -40.30
CA LYS A 2 -7.25 23.75 -40.07
C LYS A 2 -6.66 24.39 -38.79
N THR A 3 -7.05 25.60 -38.43
CA THR A 3 -6.56 26.35 -37.24
C THR A 3 -7.10 25.79 -35.91
N ARG A 4 -8.37 25.35 -35.89
CA ARG A 4 -9.02 24.73 -34.71
C ARG A 4 -8.42 23.34 -34.43
N ARG A 5 -8.11 22.59 -35.50
CA ARG A 5 -7.38 21.30 -35.49
C ARG A 5 -5.96 21.44 -34.89
N LYS A 6 -5.19 22.46 -35.30
CA LYS A 6 -3.85 22.74 -34.74
C LYS A 6 -3.87 23.17 -33.27
N LYS A 7 -4.84 23.98 -32.85
CA LYS A 7 -4.99 24.42 -31.44
C LYS A 7 -5.35 23.25 -30.51
N SER A 8 -6.31 22.41 -30.89
CA SER A 8 -6.69 21.21 -30.14
C SER A 8 -5.49 20.24 -29.99
N PHE A 9 -4.78 19.98 -31.09
CA PHE A 9 -3.57 19.13 -31.08
C PHE A 9 -2.46 19.62 -30.14
N ARG A 10 -2.28 20.94 -30.04
CA ARG A 10 -1.29 21.53 -29.14
C ARG A 10 -1.72 21.44 -27.68
N ALA A 11 -3.01 21.65 -27.38
CA ALA A 11 -3.55 21.55 -26.03
C ALA A 11 -3.39 20.14 -25.46
N VAL A 12 -3.79 19.11 -26.22
CA VAL A 12 -3.70 17.70 -25.79
C VAL A 12 -2.27 17.29 -25.45
N LYS A 13 -1.30 17.72 -26.25
CA LYS A 13 0.12 17.45 -26.01
C LYS A 13 0.66 18.16 -24.77
N CYS A 14 0.27 19.41 -24.58
CA CYS A 14 0.65 20.17 -23.40
C CYS A 14 0.11 19.50 -22.13
N THR A 15 -1.17 19.13 -22.12
CA THR A 15 -1.80 18.42 -21.01
C THR A 15 -1.11 17.08 -20.74
N LEU A 16 -0.85 16.26 -21.77
CA LEU A 16 -0.16 14.98 -21.62
C LEU A 16 1.25 15.15 -21.06
N PHE A 17 2.01 16.10 -21.59
CA PHE A 17 3.37 16.37 -21.13
C PHE A 17 3.41 16.79 -19.66
N VAL A 18 2.51 17.69 -19.24
CA VAL A 18 2.44 18.14 -17.84
C VAL A 18 2.11 16.98 -16.90
N PHE A 19 1.11 16.16 -17.23
CA PHE A 19 0.77 15.01 -16.40
C PHE A 19 1.91 13.98 -16.34
N CYS A 20 2.46 13.59 -17.49
CA CYS A 20 3.57 12.65 -17.52
C CYS A 20 4.79 13.17 -16.77
N TYR A 21 5.09 14.47 -16.84
CA TYR A 21 6.21 15.07 -16.12
C TYR A 21 6.00 15.04 -14.60
N ILE A 22 4.79 15.34 -14.11
CA ILE A 22 4.47 15.26 -12.69
C ILE A 22 4.64 13.84 -12.16
N PHE A 23 4.10 12.84 -12.87
CA PHE A 23 4.26 11.43 -12.48
C PHE A 23 5.70 10.93 -12.62
N TRP A 24 6.45 11.47 -13.58
CA TRP A 24 7.86 11.16 -13.75
C TRP A 24 8.70 11.67 -12.56
N VAL A 25 8.48 12.91 -12.12
CA VAL A 25 9.14 13.45 -10.91
C VAL A 25 8.72 12.65 -9.67
N PHE A 26 7.42 12.37 -9.51
CA PHE A 26 6.93 11.58 -8.39
C PHE A 26 7.55 10.18 -8.34
N SER A 27 7.64 9.48 -9.48
CA SER A 27 8.28 8.17 -9.55
C SER A 27 9.79 8.22 -9.25
N ALA A 28 10.50 9.27 -9.67
CA ALA A 28 11.90 9.48 -9.29
C ALA A 28 12.06 9.64 -7.76
N VAL A 29 11.15 10.36 -7.11
CA VAL A 29 11.13 10.50 -5.64
C VAL A 29 10.85 9.16 -4.97
N LEU A 30 9.90 8.36 -5.47
CA LEU A 30 9.63 7.02 -4.93
C LEU A 30 10.85 6.10 -5.02
N ILE A 31 11.57 6.13 -6.15
CA ILE A 31 12.81 5.36 -6.31
C ILE A 31 13.87 5.83 -5.33
N ALA A 32 14.07 7.14 -5.18
CA ALA A 32 15.05 7.70 -4.25
C ALA A 32 14.75 7.32 -2.79
N VAL A 33 13.48 7.40 -2.36
CA VAL A 33 13.04 6.98 -1.03
C VAL A 33 13.23 5.48 -0.83
N GLY A 34 12.89 4.66 -1.85
CA GLY A 34 13.08 3.22 -1.79
C GLY A 34 14.54 2.82 -1.68
N ILE A 35 15.44 3.45 -2.44
CA ILE A 35 16.90 3.23 -2.34
C ILE A 35 17.41 3.67 -0.97
N TYR A 36 17.00 4.85 -0.49
CA TYR A 36 17.38 5.33 0.83
C TYR A 36 16.95 4.36 1.94
N ALA A 37 15.69 3.90 1.92
CA ALA A 37 15.20 2.92 2.88
C ALA A 37 15.98 1.60 2.82
N LYS A 38 16.32 1.14 1.61
CA LYS A 38 17.09 -0.10 1.43
C LYS A 38 18.54 0.02 1.91
N VAL A 39 19.18 1.17 1.72
CA VAL A 39 20.56 1.44 2.15
C VAL A 39 20.65 1.70 3.65
N ALA A 40 19.64 2.35 4.24
CA ALA A 40 19.57 2.61 5.67
C ALA A 40 19.37 1.32 6.49
N LYS A 41 18.86 0.25 5.86
CA LYS A 41 18.76 -1.07 6.46
C LYS A 41 20.14 -1.71 6.50
N GLU A 42 20.74 -1.80 7.68
CA GLU A 42 21.97 -2.56 7.90
C GLU A 42 21.76 -3.99 7.39
N SER A 43 22.78 -4.49 6.69
CA SER A 43 22.72 -5.71 5.90
C SER A 43 22.51 -6.95 6.78
N ASP A 44 21.26 -7.26 7.11
CA ASP A 44 20.92 -8.59 7.59
C ASP A 44 19.55 -9.05 7.11
N VAL A 45 19.57 -10.30 6.65
CA VAL A 45 18.46 -11.17 6.23
C VAL A 45 17.74 -10.80 4.94
N VAL A 46 18.32 -11.31 3.84
CA VAL A 46 17.56 -11.70 2.64
C VAL A 46 16.52 -12.73 3.07
N ASP A 47 15.24 -12.39 3.01
CA ASP A 47 14.26 -13.41 2.62
C ASP A 47 12.99 -12.83 2.01
N THR A 48 12.71 -13.32 0.80
CA THR A 48 11.59 -12.98 -0.10
C THR A 48 11.67 -11.61 -0.80
N LEU A 49 11.98 -11.64 -2.11
CA LEU A 49 11.96 -10.50 -3.06
C LEU A 49 10.66 -9.66 -3.07
N MET A 50 9.57 -10.16 -2.47
CA MET A 50 8.23 -9.57 -2.50
C MET A 50 7.72 -9.10 -1.13
N ALA A 51 8.50 -9.27 -0.05
CA ALA A 51 8.08 -8.92 1.31
C ALA A 51 8.78 -7.68 1.88
N ASP A 52 9.75 -7.10 1.16
CA ASP A 52 10.41 -5.85 1.54
C ASP A 52 9.65 -4.65 0.94
N PRO A 53 8.99 -3.81 1.75
CA PRO A 53 8.29 -2.62 1.27
C PRO A 53 9.19 -1.68 0.48
N ALA A 54 10.48 -1.58 0.81
CA ALA A 54 11.43 -0.74 0.09
C ALA A 54 11.68 -1.24 -1.34
N LEU A 55 11.82 -2.55 -1.53
CA LEU A 55 11.96 -3.14 -2.86
C LEU A 55 10.71 -2.95 -3.71
N LEU A 56 9.50 -3.08 -3.13
CA LEU A 56 8.25 -2.82 -3.84
C LEU A 56 8.17 -1.35 -4.32
N LEU A 57 8.60 -0.40 -3.48
CA LEU A 57 8.68 1.02 -3.86
C LEU A 57 9.64 1.25 -5.04
N ILE A 58 10.81 0.60 -5.04
CA ILE A 58 11.78 0.71 -6.14
C ILE A 58 11.22 0.09 -7.42
N ILE A 59 10.63 -1.11 -7.37
CA ILE A 59 10.09 -1.81 -8.54
C ILE A 59 8.93 -1.01 -9.14
N MET A 60 7.94 -0.64 -8.34
CA MET A 60 6.78 0.15 -8.80
C MET A 60 7.21 1.54 -9.30
N GLY A 61 8.13 2.20 -8.59
CA GLY A 61 8.70 3.48 -8.99
C GLY A 61 9.41 3.41 -10.33
N SER A 62 10.26 2.39 -10.55
CA SER A 62 10.98 2.21 -11.82
C SER A 62 10.05 1.93 -13.00
N LEU A 63 9.01 1.12 -12.79
CA LEU A 63 7.98 0.87 -13.80
C LEU A 63 7.26 2.17 -14.16
N MET A 64 6.79 2.92 -13.17
CA MET A 64 6.15 4.22 -13.41
C MET A 64 7.07 5.22 -14.10
N PHE A 65 8.35 5.27 -13.72
CA PHE A 65 9.35 6.15 -14.31
C PHE A 65 9.55 5.86 -15.80
N THR A 66 9.70 4.59 -16.19
CA THR A 66 9.88 4.22 -17.60
C THR A 66 8.64 4.54 -18.44
N ILE A 67 7.45 4.22 -17.96
CA ILE A 67 6.18 4.50 -18.66
C ILE A 67 6.00 6.00 -18.87
N THR A 68 6.23 6.81 -17.83
CA THR A 68 6.07 8.26 -17.87
C THR A 68 7.16 8.95 -18.70
N PHE A 69 8.38 8.41 -18.71
CA PHE A 69 9.46 8.84 -19.59
C PHE A 69 9.08 8.65 -21.05
N PHE A 70 8.62 7.46 -21.45
CA PHE A 70 8.15 7.23 -22.83
C PHE A 70 6.95 8.10 -23.19
N GLY A 71 6.03 8.36 -22.25
CA GLY A 71 4.94 9.32 -22.42
C GLY A 71 5.43 10.74 -22.70
N CYS A 72 6.39 11.24 -21.92
CA CYS A 72 6.99 12.57 -22.12
C CYS A 72 7.71 12.69 -23.47
N PHE A 73 8.56 11.71 -23.80
CA PHE A 73 9.30 11.70 -25.06
C PHE A 73 8.38 11.56 -26.27
N GLY A 74 7.31 10.76 -26.15
CA GLY A 74 6.29 10.61 -27.19
C GLY A 74 5.54 11.91 -27.45
N ALA A 75 5.24 12.68 -26.39
CA ALA A 75 4.61 13.98 -26.50
C ALA A 75 5.51 15.03 -27.18
N LEU A 76 6.81 15.05 -26.86
CA LEU A 76 7.77 16.04 -27.37
C LEU A 76 8.22 15.76 -28.81
N ARG A 77 8.54 14.51 -29.15
CA ARG A 77 9.18 14.14 -30.43
C ARG A 77 8.18 13.82 -31.55
N ASN A 78 6.88 13.88 -31.29
CA ASN A 78 5.82 13.53 -32.26
C ASN A 78 5.97 12.13 -32.86
N ILE A 79 6.59 11.19 -32.13
CA ILE A 79 6.81 9.83 -32.59
C ILE A 79 5.53 9.03 -32.33
N SER A 80 4.74 8.76 -33.37
CA SER A 80 3.46 8.05 -33.28
C SER A 80 3.59 6.66 -32.65
N LEU A 81 4.69 5.96 -32.88
CA LEU A 81 4.95 4.63 -32.30
C LEU A 81 5.03 4.67 -30.77
N LEU A 82 5.79 5.62 -30.20
CA LEU A 82 6.01 5.72 -28.76
C LEU A 82 4.72 6.08 -28.02
N LEU A 83 3.92 6.95 -28.64
CA LEU A 83 2.63 7.36 -28.11
C LEU A 83 1.57 6.22 -28.26
N ASN A 84 1.65 5.38 -29.30
CA ASN A 84 0.84 4.15 -29.42
C ASN A 84 1.20 3.12 -28.33
N MET A 85 2.49 2.90 -28.08
CA MET A 85 2.95 2.02 -27.00
C MET A 85 2.44 2.51 -25.64
N PHE A 86 2.50 3.83 -25.39
CA PHE A 86 1.97 4.44 -24.17
C PHE A 86 0.47 4.16 -24.00
N VAL A 87 -0.35 4.36 -25.03
CA VAL A 87 -1.79 4.03 -24.98
C VAL A 87 -2.02 2.54 -24.78
N GLY A 88 -1.23 1.67 -25.42
CA GLY A 88 -1.30 0.22 -25.23
C GLY A 88 -1.01 -0.20 -23.79
N ILE A 89 0.01 0.40 -23.17
CA ILE A 89 0.35 0.17 -21.75
C ILE A 89 -0.79 0.62 -20.83
N LEU A 90 -1.36 1.82 -21.04
CA LEU A 90 -2.50 2.28 -20.26
C LEU A 90 -3.71 1.35 -20.40
N LEU A 91 -3.99 0.86 -21.61
CA LEU A 91 -5.06 -0.11 -21.82
C LEU A 91 -4.79 -1.44 -21.09
N ALA A 92 -3.55 -1.93 -21.11
CA ALA A 92 -3.18 -3.14 -20.39
C ALA A 92 -3.32 -2.97 -18.86
N ILE A 93 -2.93 -1.82 -18.32
CA ILE A 93 -3.11 -1.47 -16.90
C ILE A 93 -4.60 -1.45 -16.54
N LEU A 94 -5.43 -0.80 -17.36
CA LEU A 94 -6.88 -0.77 -17.14
C LEU A 94 -7.49 -2.18 -17.12
N LEU A 95 -7.08 -3.05 -18.04
CA LEU A 95 -7.55 -4.44 -18.04
C LEU A 95 -7.09 -5.19 -16.78
N LEU A 96 -5.82 -5.04 -16.37
CA LEU A 96 -5.30 -5.63 -15.15
C LEU A 96 -6.05 -5.14 -13.91
N GLN A 97 -6.39 -3.86 -13.82
CA GLN A 97 -7.18 -3.30 -12.72
C GLN A 97 -8.58 -3.90 -12.65
N VAL A 98 -9.27 -4.03 -13.79
CA VAL A 98 -10.61 -4.64 -13.85
C VAL A 98 -10.54 -6.12 -13.47
N THR A 99 -9.55 -6.86 -14.00
CA THR A 99 -9.34 -8.26 -13.63
C THR A 99 -9.03 -8.41 -12.14
N ALA A 100 -8.13 -7.59 -11.58
CA ALA A 100 -7.81 -7.60 -10.16
C ALA A 100 -9.03 -7.27 -9.28
N ALA A 101 -9.85 -6.30 -9.69
CA ALA A 101 -11.08 -5.95 -8.97
C ALA A 101 -12.09 -7.10 -8.99
N VAL A 102 -12.31 -7.74 -10.14
CA VAL A 102 -13.22 -8.90 -10.25
C VAL A 102 -12.71 -10.08 -9.43
N LEU A 103 -11.42 -10.43 -9.54
CA LEU A 103 -10.82 -11.51 -8.76
C LEU A 103 -10.85 -11.21 -7.25
N GLY A 104 -10.60 -9.97 -6.85
CA GLY A 104 -10.68 -9.55 -5.44
C GLY A 104 -12.08 -9.68 -4.85
N LEU A 105 -13.12 -9.46 -5.65
CA LEU A 105 -14.51 -9.69 -5.23
C LEU A 105 -14.86 -11.17 -5.16
N LEU A 106 -14.50 -11.95 -6.18
CA LEU A 106 -14.81 -13.39 -6.25
C LEU A 106 -14.07 -14.22 -5.21
N PHE A 107 -12.83 -13.86 -4.90
CA PHE A 107 -11.96 -14.60 -3.98
C PHE A 107 -11.67 -13.82 -2.69
N SER A 108 -12.61 -12.98 -2.26
CA SER A 108 -12.46 -12.13 -1.07
C SER A 108 -12.14 -12.93 0.19
N GLU A 109 -12.79 -14.07 0.42
CA GLU A 109 -12.51 -14.97 1.54
C GLU A 109 -11.07 -15.51 1.50
N LYS A 110 -10.58 -15.88 0.30
CA LYS A 110 -9.22 -16.39 0.16
C LYS A 110 -8.19 -15.29 0.41
N VAL A 111 -8.46 -14.07 -0.03
CA VAL A 111 -7.61 -12.90 0.25
C VAL A 111 -7.54 -12.64 1.75
N GLN A 112 -8.67 -12.74 2.46
CA GLN A 112 -8.72 -12.59 3.91
C GLN A 112 -7.88 -13.66 4.61
N GLU A 113 -8.05 -14.94 4.27
CA GLU A 113 -7.26 -16.05 4.85
C GLU A 113 -5.75 -15.87 4.61
N ARG A 114 -5.36 -15.42 3.41
CA ARG A 114 -3.94 -15.13 3.12
C ARG A 114 -3.43 -13.95 3.94
N THR A 115 -4.26 -12.94 4.15
CA THR A 115 -3.91 -11.76 4.96
C THR A 115 -3.73 -12.16 6.43
N GLU A 116 -4.60 -13.01 6.96
CA GLU A 116 -4.46 -13.60 8.30
C GLU A 116 -3.14 -14.35 8.44
N GLN A 117 -2.81 -15.22 7.50
CA GLN A 117 -1.54 -15.96 7.50
C GLN A 117 -0.31 -15.04 7.49
N LEU A 118 -0.36 -13.96 6.70
CA LEU A 118 0.71 -12.96 6.65
C LEU A 118 0.83 -12.19 7.96
N MET A 119 -0.28 -11.74 8.55
CA MET A 119 -0.28 -11.10 9.86
C MET A 119 0.25 -12.01 10.96
N MET A 120 -0.13 -13.28 10.96
CA MET A 120 0.38 -14.25 11.92
C MET A 120 1.89 -14.46 11.77
N LYS A 121 2.39 -14.58 10.54
CA LYS A 121 3.83 -14.68 10.27
C LYS A 121 4.57 -13.41 10.74
N ALA A 122 3.97 -12.25 10.55
CA ALA A 122 4.51 -10.97 11.02
C ALA A 122 4.61 -10.91 12.55
N ILE A 123 3.59 -11.39 13.28
CA ILE A 123 3.62 -11.47 14.76
C ILE A 123 4.72 -12.41 15.26
N VAL A 124 4.85 -13.60 14.65
CA VAL A 124 5.92 -14.55 15.02
C VAL A 124 7.31 -13.93 14.85
N ARG A 125 7.48 -13.09 13.82
CA ARG A 125 8.75 -12.43 13.47
C ARG A 125 8.89 -11.01 14.02
N TYR A 126 8.02 -10.57 14.93
CA TYR A 126 7.93 -9.16 15.37
C TYR A 126 9.28 -8.54 15.80
N ARG A 127 10.15 -9.31 16.46
CA ARG A 127 11.46 -8.88 16.95
C ARG A 127 12.63 -9.20 16.01
N ASP A 128 12.37 -9.78 14.84
CA ASP A 128 13.41 -10.12 13.88
C ASP A 128 13.93 -8.88 13.15
N ASP A 129 13.09 -7.84 13.02
CA ASP A 129 13.34 -6.66 12.20
C ASP A 129 12.67 -5.42 12.81
N GLN A 130 13.44 -4.36 13.06
CA GLN A 130 12.94 -3.11 13.64
C GLN A 130 11.91 -2.42 12.75
N ASP A 131 12.00 -2.55 11.43
CA ASP A 131 11.00 -1.99 10.51
C ASP A 131 9.66 -2.71 10.66
N LEU A 132 9.70 -4.04 10.80
CA LEU A 132 8.52 -4.85 11.04
C LEU A 132 7.89 -4.53 12.39
N GLU A 133 8.72 -4.39 13.43
CA GLU A 133 8.31 -3.95 14.77
C GLU A 133 7.55 -2.63 14.69
N ASN A 134 8.16 -1.61 14.05
CA ASN A 134 7.59 -0.27 13.90
C ASN A 134 6.27 -0.27 13.11
N VAL A 135 6.16 -1.09 12.05
CA VAL A 135 4.94 -1.20 11.24
C VAL A 135 3.81 -1.84 12.04
N ILE A 136 4.08 -2.95 12.74
CA ILE A 136 3.08 -3.61 13.59
C ILE A 136 2.61 -2.67 14.68
N ASP A 137 3.56 -1.98 15.33
CA ASP A 137 3.29 -0.98 16.35
C ASP A 137 2.41 0.17 15.84
N PHE A 138 2.71 0.68 14.65
CA PHE A 138 1.94 1.72 14.01
C PHE A 138 0.52 1.24 13.73
N VAL A 139 0.36 0.04 13.16
CA VAL A 139 -0.96 -0.54 12.86
C VAL A 139 -1.78 -0.69 14.14
N GLN A 140 -1.20 -1.26 15.20
CA GLN A 140 -1.88 -1.47 16.48
C GLN A 140 -2.34 -0.15 17.12
N LYS A 141 -1.47 0.87 17.13
CA LYS A 141 -1.82 2.21 17.64
C LYS A 141 -2.85 2.92 16.75
N LYS A 142 -2.74 2.78 15.43
CA LYS A 142 -3.60 3.48 14.45
C LYS A 142 -5.02 2.93 14.44
N PHE A 143 -5.15 1.61 14.45
CA PHE A 143 -6.42 0.90 14.39
C PHE A 143 -6.95 0.48 15.76
N LYS A 144 -6.21 0.75 16.84
CA LYS A 144 -6.63 0.47 18.22
C LYS A 144 -6.97 -1.01 18.42
N CYS A 145 -6.04 -1.86 18.00
CA CYS A 145 -6.18 -3.30 17.96
C CYS A 145 -4.92 -3.97 18.53
N CYS A 146 -4.97 -5.27 18.78
CA CYS A 146 -3.83 -6.04 19.25
C CYS A 146 -3.83 -7.46 18.68
N GLY A 147 -2.67 -7.89 18.18
CA GLY A 147 -2.52 -9.18 17.50
C GLY A 147 -3.12 -9.19 16.10
N GLY A 148 -3.32 -10.39 15.54
CA GLY A 148 -3.87 -10.57 14.19
C GLY A 148 -5.39 -10.66 14.25
N ASP A 149 -5.85 -11.72 14.91
CA ASP A 149 -7.26 -12.00 15.22
C ASP A 149 -7.57 -11.69 16.69
N SER A 150 -6.59 -11.88 17.58
CA SER A 150 -6.74 -11.62 19.01
C SER A 150 -5.42 -11.24 19.67
N TYR A 151 -5.49 -10.54 20.80
CA TYR A 151 -4.31 -10.24 21.63
C TYR A 151 -3.59 -11.52 22.12
N LEU A 152 -4.26 -12.68 22.12
CA LEU A 152 -3.65 -13.96 22.46
C LEU A 152 -2.71 -14.50 21.38
N ASP A 153 -2.74 -13.95 20.17
CA ASP A 153 -1.81 -14.34 19.08
C ASP A 153 -0.35 -14.11 19.44
N TRP A 154 -0.09 -13.18 20.36
CA TRP A 154 1.24 -12.93 20.91
C TRP A 154 1.84 -14.15 21.62
N SER A 155 1.04 -15.11 22.05
CA SER A 155 1.54 -16.39 22.59
C SER A 155 2.40 -17.19 21.59
N LYS A 156 2.23 -16.95 20.29
CA LYS A 156 2.99 -17.62 19.22
C LYS A 156 4.36 -16.97 18.96
N ASN A 157 4.62 -15.78 19.50
CA ASN A 157 5.92 -15.13 19.42
C ASN A 157 6.83 -15.62 20.55
N MET A 158 8.12 -15.90 20.24
CA MET A 158 9.05 -16.44 21.23
C MET A 158 9.28 -15.56 22.47
N TYR A 159 9.17 -14.24 22.35
CA TYR A 159 9.38 -13.30 23.46
C TYR A 159 8.14 -13.13 24.34
N PHE A 160 6.94 -13.33 23.78
CA PHE A 160 5.66 -13.12 24.48
C PHE A 160 4.95 -14.42 24.88
N ASN A 161 5.46 -15.58 24.45
CA ASN A 161 4.89 -16.89 24.79
C ASN A 161 4.79 -17.07 26.30
N ALA A 162 3.64 -17.54 26.77
CA ALA A 162 3.29 -17.72 28.17
C ALA A 162 3.79 -19.04 28.80
N SER A 163 4.88 -19.60 28.26
CA SER A 163 5.49 -20.81 28.82
C SER A 163 6.32 -20.49 30.07
N ASP A 164 6.21 -21.31 31.12
CA ASP A 164 6.98 -21.14 32.37
C ASP A 164 8.50 -21.22 32.18
N GLN A 165 8.96 -21.75 31.05
CA GLN A 165 10.38 -21.83 30.69
C GLN A 165 10.87 -20.61 29.89
N ASN A 166 10.00 -19.67 29.55
CA ASN A 166 10.39 -18.51 28.76
C ASN A 166 11.19 -17.51 29.63
N PRO A 167 12.48 -17.25 29.33
CA PRO A 167 13.29 -16.32 30.11
C PRO A 167 12.97 -14.84 29.80
N SER A 168 12.14 -14.57 28.80
CA SER A 168 11.80 -13.21 28.38
C SER A 168 11.05 -12.44 29.47
N LEU A 169 11.47 -11.19 29.70
CA LEU A 169 10.76 -10.26 30.58
C LEU A 169 9.39 -9.86 30.02
N GLU A 170 9.11 -10.13 28.75
CA GLU A 170 7.82 -9.82 28.10
C GLU A 170 6.90 -11.04 28.01
N ALA A 171 7.31 -12.17 28.62
CA ALA A 171 6.54 -13.41 28.60
C ALA A 171 5.12 -13.18 29.17
N CYS A 172 4.15 -13.90 28.62
CA CYS A 172 2.72 -13.75 28.95
C CYS A 172 2.13 -12.35 28.70
N GLY A 173 2.85 -11.47 28.00
CA GLY A 173 2.44 -10.10 27.75
C GLY A 173 2.05 -9.81 26.30
N VAL A 174 1.83 -8.53 26.01
CA VAL A 174 1.68 -7.99 24.65
C VAL A 174 2.56 -6.74 24.51
N PRO A 175 2.93 -6.33 23.29
CA PRO A 175 3.72 -5.10 23.13
C PRO A 175 2.98 -3.86 23.60
N PHE A 176 3.76 -2.83 23.94
CA PHE A 176 3.22 -1.56 24.43
C PHE A 176 2.31 -0.85 23.42
N SER A 177 2.40 -1.16 22.13
CA SER A 177 1.54 -0.62 21.09
C SER A 177 0.08 -1.09 21.20
N CYS A 178 -0.18 -2.18 21.92
CA CYS A 178 -1.53 -2.62 22.28
C CYS A 178 -2.15 -1.85 23.46
N CYS A 179 -1.37 -1.01 24.17
CA CYS A 179 -1.83 -0.31 25.36
C CYS A 179 -2.84 0.79 25.07
N ILE A 180 -3.90 0.85 25.89
CA ILE A 180 -4.87 1.95 25.87
C ILE A 180 -4.28 3.14 26.61
N ARG A 181 -4.20 4.29 25.95
CA ARG A 181 -3.85 5.55 26.62
C ARG A 181 -5.04 6.08 27.42
N LEU A 182 -4.91 6.15 28.74
CA LEU A 182 -5.97 6.66 29.61
C LEU A 182 -5.99 8.20 29.58
N LYS A 183 -7.18 8.80 29.58
CA LYS A 183 -7.35 10.26 29.44
C LYS A 183 -6.71 11.09 30.57
N ASN A 184 -6.49 10.50 31.74
CA ASN A 184 -5.95 11.17 32.92
C ASN A 184 -4.45 10.88 33.16
N GLU A 185 -3.78 10.19 32.23
CA GLU A 185 -2.36 9.87 32.35
C GLU A 185 -1.49 11.01 31.80
N THR A 186 -0.64 11.57 32.65
CA THR A 186 0.41 12.51 32.26
C THR A 186 1.61 11.81 31.61
N VAL A 187 1.85 10.54 31.97
CA VAL A 187 2.91 9.66 31.45
C VAL A 187 2.28 8.38 30.93
N PHE A 188 2.62 7.98 29.71
CA PHE A 188 2.12 6.76 29.09
C PHE A 188 2.74 5.52 29.75
N ASN A 189 1.90 4.59 30.22
CA ASN A 189 2.36 3.35 30.82
C ASN A 189 2.77 2.34 29.74
N SER A 190 4.07 2.27 29.42
CA SER A 190 4.62 1.30 28.47
C SER A 190 4.60 -0.15 28.99
N MET A 191 4.43 -0.36 30.30
CA MET A 191 4.36 -1.71 30.90
C MET A 191 2.92 -2.25 31.03
N CYS A 192 1.92 -1.59 30.43
CA CYS A 192 0.54 -2.02 30.58
C CYS A 192 0.27 -3.45 30.05
N GLY A 193 1.09 -3.92 29.11
CA GLY A 193 0.97 -5.22 28.46
C GLY A 193 1.58 -6.37 29.26
N TYR A 194 2.18 -6.13 30.42
CA TYR A 194 2.84 -7.17 31.21
C TYR A 194 1.82 -8.17 31.80
N GLU A 195 2.07 -9.48 31.63
CA GLU A 195 1.22 -10.60 32.10
C GLU A 195 -0.25 -10.56 31.66
N THR A 196 -0.62 -9.72 30.69
CA THR A 196 -2.03 -9.54 30.30
C THR A 196 -2.69 -10.81 29.78
N GLN A 197 -1.91 -11.78 29.26
CA GLN A 197 -2.46 -13.06 28.79
C GLN A 197 -2.93 -13.97 29.95
N LYS A 198 -2.42 -13.78 31.17
CA LYS A 198 -2.81 -14.55 32.37
C LYS A 198 -3.97 -13.90 33.16
N MET A 199 -4.26 -12.63 32.87
CA MET A 199 -5.28 -11.86 33.57
C MET A 199 -6.70 -12.21 33.12
N LYS A 200 -7.70 -11.91 33.97
CA LYS A 200 -9.12 -12.04 33.59
C LYS A 200 -9.46 -11.06 32.46
N LYS A 201 -10.18 -11.54 31.44
CA LYS A 201 -10.59 -10.73 30.26
C LYS A 201 -11.25 -9.39 30.63
N SER A 202 -12.03 -9.34 31.72
CA SER A 202 -12.70 -8.11 32.19
C SER A 202 -11.72 -7.01 32.65
N VAL A 203 -10.55 -7.39 33.14
CA VAL A 203 -9.48 -6.47 33.54
C VAL A 203 -8.69 -6.08 32.30
N VAL A 204 -8.29 -7.06 31.49
CA VAL A 204 -7.49 -6.87 30.25
C VAL A 204 -8.13 -5.87 29.30
N SER A 205 -9.44 -5.97 29.06
CA SER A 205 -10.17 -5.05 28.15
C SER A 205 -10.17 -3.58 28.60
N ARG A 206 -9.73 -3.27 29.83
CA ARG A 206 -9.56 -1.89 30.31
C ARG A 206 -8.12 -1.37 30.17
N LEU A 207 -7.14 -2.26 29.99
CA LEU A 207 -5.72 -1.92 29.89
C LEU A 207 -5.21 -1.93 28.45
N ILE A 208 -5.65 -2.91 27.64
CA ILE A 208 -5.18 -3.10 26.27
C ILE A 208 -6.34 -3.22 25.29
N TYR A 209 -6.06 -2.96 24.02
CA TYR A 209 -6.95 -3.34 22.92
C TYR A 209 -7.00 -4.86 22.82
N THR A 210 -8.21 -5.44 22.83
CA THR A 210 -8.38 -6.90 22.76
C THR A 210 -8.85 -7.40 21.39
N SER A 211 -9.36 -6.50 20.53
CA SER A 211 -9.78 -6.81 19.17
C SER A 211 -8.56 -7.11 18.28
N GLY A 212 -8.69 -8.10 17.39
CA GLY A 212 -7.71 -8.36 16.33
C GLY A 212 -7.60 -7.20 15.35
N CYS A 213 -6.39 -6.98 14.83
CA CYS A 213 -6.17 -5.91 13.86
C CYS A 213 -6.82 -6.16 12.51
N LEU A 214 -6.99 -7.41 12.09
CA LEU A 214 -7.63 -7.70 10.82
C LEU A 214 -9.08 -7.20 10.81
N ASP A 215 -9.84 -7.55 11.85
CA ASP A 215 -11.24 -7.16 11.98
C ASP A 215 -11.42 -5.65 12.07
N GLU A 216 -10.58 -4.97 12.86
CA GLU A 216 -10.65 -3.51 13.02
C GLU A 216 -10.26 -2.78 11.72
N ILE A 217 -9.30 -3.31 10.94
CA ILE A 217 -8.95 -2.76 9.62
C ILE A 217 -10.12 -2.94 8.64
N VAL A 218 -10.73 -4.13 8.61
CA VAL A 218 -11.91 -4.39 7.76
C VAL A 218 -13.08 -3.50 8.17
N TRP A 219 -13.30 -3.33 9.47
CA TRP A 219 -14.33 -2.46 10.01
C TRP A 219 -14.07 -0.99 9.64
N TRP A 220 -12.84 -0.51 9.80
CA TRP A 220 -12.43 0.83 9.34
C TRP A 220 -12.67 1.01 7.84
N GLY A 221 -12.35 -0.01 7.04
CA GLY A 221 -12.60 -0.01 5.59
C GLY A 221 -14.09 0.10 5.25
N LYS A 222 -14.97 -0.61 5.97
CA LYS A 222 -16.43 -0.51 5.81
C LYS A 222 -16.96 0.88 6.19
N GLN A 223 -16.45 1.48 7.27
CA GLN A 223 -16.84 2.84 7.69
C GLN A 223 -16.37 3.91 6.71
N ASN A 224 -15.19 3.74 6.12
CA ASN A 224 -14.58 4.68 5.18
C ASN A 224 -14.76 4.25 3.72
N LEU A 225 -15.72 3.37 3.43
CA LEU A 225 -15.94 2.78 2.11
C LEU A 225 -16.19 3.86 1.04
N LEU A 226 -16.93 4.92 1.39
CA LEU A 226 -17.19 6.03 0.48
C LEU A 226 -15.92 6.80 0.12
N LEU A 227 -15.01 7.01 1.08
CA LEU A 227 -13.74 7.69 0.84
C LEU A 227 -12.82 6.82 -0.01
N VAL A 228 -12.56 5.58 0.42
CA VAL A 228 -11.62 4.67 -0.27
C VAL A 228 -12.16 4.27 -1.64
N GLY A 229 -13.42 3.82 -1.69
CA GLY A 229 -14.08 3.46 -2.94
C GLY A 229 -14.22 4.66 -3.88
N GLY A 230 -14.54 5.84 -3.35
CA GLY A 230 -14.63 7.08 -4.13
C GLY A 230 -13.29 7.49 -4.74
N MET A 231 -12.19 7.44 -4.00
CA MET A 231 -10.85 7.72 -4.52
C MET A 231 -10.46 6.74 -5.63
N THR A 232 -10.67 5.44 -5.41
CA THR A 232 -10.37 4.40 -6.41
C THR A 232 -11.20 4.57 -7.68
N LEU A 233 -12.51 4.82 -7.54
CA LEU A 233 -13.39 5.06 -8.68
C LEU A 233 -13.01 6.34 -9.43
N ALA A 234 -12.66 7.41 -8.72
CA ALA A 234 -12.23 8.66 -9.34
C ALA A 234 -10.95 8.47 -10.18
N LEU A 235 -9.96 7.75 -9.65
CA LEU A 235 -8.73 7.42 -10.37
C LEU A 235 -9.03 6.57 -11.62
N LEU A 236 -9.88 5.56 -11.51
CA LEU A 236 -10.31 4.73 -12.63
C LEU A 236 -11.02 5.56 -13.71
N CYS A 237 -11.93 6.45 -13.31
CA CYS A 237 -12.61 7.35 -14.26
C CYS A 237 -11.65 8.31 -14.96
N ILE A 238 -10.62 8.82 -14.25
CA ILE A 238 -9.59 9.67 -14.83
C ILE A 238 -8.79 8.88 -15.87
N GLU A 239 -8.39 7.64 -15.56
CA GLU A 239 -7.65 6.77 -16.47
C GLU A 239 -8.48 6.45 -17.73
N VAL A 240 -9.73 6.02 -17.58
CA VAL A 240 -10.63 5.72 -18.71
C VAL A 240 -10.83 6.94 -19.60
N ARG A 241 -11.11 8.10 -18.99
CA ARG A 241 -11.29 9.36 -19.74
C ARG A 241 -10.01 9.75 -20.49
N HIS A 242 -8.85 9.60 -19.87
CA HIS A 242 -7.57 9.93 -20.48
C HIS A 242 -7.26 9.01 -21.66
N THR A 243 -7.39 7.70 -21.47
CA THR A 243 -7.17 6.67 -22.50
C THR A 243 -8.14 6.84 -23.67
N LEU A 244 -9.43 7.08 -23.40
CA LEU A 244 -10.43 7.33 -24.44
C LEU A 244 -10.13 8.62 -25.23
N HIS A 245 -9.79 9.71 -24.53
CA HIS A 245 -9.45 10.97 -25.17
C HIS A 245 -8.21 10.84 -26.06
N LEU A 246 -7.17 10.14 -25.60
CA LEU A 246 -5.99 9.84 -26.40
C LEU A 246 -6.35 8.97 -27.61
N PHE A 247 -7.14 7.91 -27.43
CA PHE A 247 -7.53 7.02 -28.52
C PHE A 247 -8.33 7.73 -29.63
N ILE A 248 -9.32 8.55 -29.25
CA ILE A 248 -10.10 9.36 -30.19
C ILE A 248 -9.20 10.35 -30.92
N PHE A 249 -8.30 11.00 -30.19
CA PHE A 249 -7.33 11.93 -30.77
C PHE A 249 -6.43 11.24 -31.81
N PHE A 250 -5.94 10.04 -31.53
CA PHE A 250 -5.18 9.26 -32.48
C PHE A 250 -5.96 8.90 -33.74
N LYS A 251 -7.17 8.37 -33.59
CA LYS A 251 -8.04 8.02 -34.72
C LYS A 251 -8.32 9.22 -35.63
N ILE A 252 -8.58 10.39 -35.07
CA ILE A 252 -9.00 11.57 -35.84
C ILE A 252 -7.82 12.34 -36.43
N PHE A 253 -6.67 12.40 -35.74
CA PHE A 253 -5.59 13.32 -36.11
C PHE A 253 -4.34 12.63 -36.65
N VAL A 254 -4.08 11.36 -36.32
CA VAL A 254 -2.82 10.68 -36.66
C VAL A 254 -3.01 9.65 -37.77
N ILE A 255 -4.04 8.79 -37.69
CA ILE A 255 -4.32 7.78 -38.73
C ILE A 255 -4.56 8.41 -40.12
N PRO A 256 -5.45 9.41 -40.28
CA PRO A 256 -5.67 10.05 -41.59
C PRO A 256 -4.55 11.02 -42.02
N ALA A 257 -3.43 11.08 -41.32
CA ALA A 257 -2.23 11.83 -41.73
C ALA A 257 -1.08 10.91 -42.17
N ALA A 258 -1.23 9.59 -41.99
CA ALA A 258 -0.27 8.57 -42.40
C ALA A 258 -0.72 7.81 -43.68
N LEU A 259 -2.00 7.93 -44.05
CA LEU A 259 -2.51 7.70 -45.41
C LEU A 259 -2.49 9.02 -46.19
#